data_AF-A0A2R9T1I5-F1
#
_entry.id   AF-A0A2R9T1I5-F1
#
_cell.length_a   1.000
_cell.length_b   1.000
_cell.length_c   1.000
_cell.angle_alpha   90.00
_cell.angle_beta   90.00
_cell.angle_gamma   90.00
#
_symmetry.space_group_name_H-M   'P 1'
#
loop_
_entity.id
_entity.type
_entity.pdbx_description
1 polymer ?
#
loop_
_entity_poly.entity_id
_entity_poly.type
_entity_poly.pdbx_seq_one_letter_code
_entity_poly.pdbx_strand_id
1 'polypeptide(L)'
;MVTLRIPLFLFALGVSLFLSNFVKESSASNLVYLVILISLIVIFEKTKLSEKKVHILYGVLIGISGLAIEFLSEPGDYLQFLSNGL
;
A
#
# COMPACT_ATOMS: atom_id res chain seq x y z
N MET A 1 -6.24 -4.34 21.02
CA MET A 1 -6.17 -5.12 19.77
C MET A 1 -6.92 -4.37 18.68
N VAL A 2 -6.43 -4.39 17.44
CA VAL A 2 -7.02 -3.69 16.28
C VAL A 2 -7.24 -4.67 15.14
N THR A 3 -8.22 -4.38 14.29
CA THR A 3 -8.46 -5.12 13.05
C THR A 3 -7.43 -4.72 12.00
N LEU A 4 -7.03 -5.67 11.16
CA LEU A 4 -6.02 -5.46 10.13
C LEU A 4 -6.55 -4.80 8.85
N ARG A 5 -7.86 -4.52 8.75
CA ARG A 5 -8.48 -3.96 7.54
C ARG A 5 -7.80 -2.68 7.05
N ILE A 6 -7.59 -1.69 7.92
CA ILE A 6 -6.92 -0.42 7.54
C ILE A 6 -5.42 -0.65 7.27
N PRO A 7 -4.65 -1.31 8.16
CA PRO A 7 -3.25 -1.62 7.88
C PRO A 7 -2.99 -2.34 6.55
N LEU A 8 -3.78 -3.39 6.26
CA LEU A 8 -3.64 -4.16 5.04
C LEU A 8 -4.06 -3.38 3.80
N PHE A 9 -5.03 -2.46 3.93
CA PHE A 9 -5.40 -1.57 2.84
C PHE A 9 -4.25 -0.62 2.48
N LEU A 10 -3.63 0.02 3.47
CA LEU A 10 -2.45 0.87 3.25
C LEU A 10 -1.28 0.08 2.66
N PHE A 11 -1.06 -1.14 3.14
CA PHE A 11 -0.07 -2.06 2.57
C PHE A 11 -0.37 -2.39 1.10
N ALA A 12 -1.62 -2.70 0.77
CA ALA A 12 -2.02 -3.00 -0.61
C ALA A 12 -1.80 -1.81 -1.54
N LEU A 13 -2.12 -0.59 -1.08
CA LEU A 13 -1.89 0.64 -1.83
C LEU A 13 -0.40 0.80 -2.19
N GLY A 14 0.49 0.79 -1.19
CA GLY A 14 1.93 0.93 -1.42
C GLY A 14 2.49 -0.14 -2.35
N VAL A 15 2.12 -1.41 -2.15
CA VAL A 15 2.56 -2.52 -3.01
C VAL A 15 2.04 -2.38 -4.44
N SER A 16 0.78 -1.96 -4.62
CA SER A 16 0.21 -1.78 -5.96
C SER A 16 0.87 -0.65 -6.74
N LEU A 17 1.17 0.49 -6.09
CA LEU A 17 1.94 1.58 -6.69
C LEU A 17 3.34 1.10 -7.09
N PHE A 18 4.05 0.46 -6.15
CA PHE A 18 5.38 -0.07 -6.40
C PHE A 18 5.42 -1.04 -7.57
N LEU A 19 4.47 -1.98 -7.65
CA LEU A 19 4.43 -2.96 -8.73
C LEU A 19 4.01 -2.34 -10.07
N SER A 20 3.14 -1.33 -10.07
CA SER A 20 2.75 -0.63 -11.31
C SER A 20 3.89 0.19 -11.93
N ASN A 21 4.87 0.61 -11.13
CA ASN A 21 6.06 1.30 -11.64
C ASN A 21 6.94 0.43 -12.54
N PHE A 22 6.88 -0.91 -12.44
CA PHE A 22 7.59 -1.80 -13.36
C PHE A 22 7.04 -1.77 -14.78
N VAL A 23 5.83 -1.23 -14.98
CA VAL A 23 5.16 -1.10 -16.28
C VAL A 23 4.82 0.37 -16.59
N LYS A 24 5.54 1.32 -15.98
CA LYS A 24 5.25 2.77 -16.04
C LYS A 24 5.27 3.34 -17.47
N GLU A 25 6.06 2.75 -18.37
CA GLU A 25 6.14 3.19 -19.77
C GLU A 25 4.94 2.76 -20.63
N SER A 26 4.06 1.91 -20.10
CA SER A 26 2.85 1.48 -20.78
C SER A 26 1.68 2.38 -20.41
N SER A 27 0.85 2.74 -21.39
CA SER A 27 -0.45 3.40 -21.18
C SER A 27 -1.40 2.61 -20.27
N ALA A 28 -1.09 1.34 -19.99
CA ALA A 28 -1.82 0.47 -19.08
C ALA A 28 -1.39 0.56 -17.61
N SER A 29 -0.38 1.35 -17.22
CA SER A 29 0.13 1.39 -15.84
C SER A 29 -0.96 1.61 -14.79
N ASN A 30 -1.90 2.53 -15.05
CA ASN A 30 -3.04 2.81 -14.17
C ASN A 30 -4.01 1.60 -14.04
N LEU A 31 -4.21 0.85 -15.12
CA LEU A 31 -5.03 -0.36 -15.08
C LEU A 31 -4.33 -1.47 -14.29
N VAL A 32 -3.01 -1.61 -14.45
CA VAL A 32 -2.22 -2.59 -13.70
C VAL A 32 -2.25 -2.28 -12.20
N TYR A 33 -2.09 -1.02 -11.81
CA TYR A 33 -2.26 -0.57 -10.44
C TYR A 33 -3.61 -1.03 -9.86
N LEU A 34 -4.73 -0.74 -10.53
CA LEU A 34 -6.07 -1.10 -10.07
C LEU A 34 -6.25 -2.62 -9.98
N VAL A 35 -5.77 -3.38 -10.96
CA VAL A 35 -5.89 -4.84 -10.97
C VAL A 35 -5.13 -5.45 -9.80
N ILE A 36 -3.92 -4.97 -9.50
CA ILE A 36 -3.11 -5.46 -8.38
C ILE A 36 -3.78 -5.12 -7.05
N LEU A 37 -4.23 -3.88 -6.89
CA LEU A 37 -4.90 -3.42 -5.68
C LEU A 37 -6.15 -4.25 -5.37
N ILE A 38 -7.03 -4.42 -6.36
CA ILE A 38 -8.26 -5.22 -6.21
C ILE A 38 -7.91 -6.68 -5.90
N SER A 39 -6.91 -7.25 -6.58
CA SER A 39 -6.48 -8.63 -6.33
C SER A 39 -6.01 -8.83 -4.90
N LEU A 40 -5.20 -7.92 -4.35
CA LEU A 40 -4.73 -7.98 -2.97
C LEU A 40 -5.88 -7.87 -1.98
N ILE A 41 -6.81 -6.92 -2.18
CA ILE A 41 -7.98 -6.75 -1.31
C ILE A 41 -8.84 -8.01 -1.32
N VAL A 42 -9.11 -8.59 -2.50
CA VAL A 42 -9.88 -9.83 -2.63
C VAL A 42 -9.20 -10.99 -1.90
N ILE A 43 -7.87 -11.10 -2.00
CA ILE A 43 -7.10 -12.12 -1.26
C ILE A 43 -7.24 -11.91 0.25
N PHE A 44 -7.11 -10.67 0.75
CA PHE A 44 -7.23 -10.38 2.18
C PHE A 44 -8.62 -10.65 2.75
N GLU A 45 -9.66 -10.35 1.99
CA GLU A 45 -11.04 -10.65 2.36
C GLU A 45 -11.31 -12.17 2.30
N LYS A 46 -10.91 -12.87 1.23
CA LYS A 46 -11.09 -14.34 1.12
C LYS A 46 -10.37 -15.12 2.20
N THR A 47 -9.19 -14.66 2.61
CA THR A 47 -8.40 -15.28 3.70
C THR A 47 -8.86 -14.83 5.09
N LYS A 48 -9.83 -13.91 5.18
CA LYS A 48 -10.26 -13.25 6.42
C LYS A 48 -9.11 -12.60 7.21
N LEU A 49 -8.02 -12.24 6.51
CA LEU A 49 -6.89 -11.54 7.11
C LEU A 49 -7.30 -10.14 7.59
N SER A 50 -8.20 -9.47 6.87
CA SER A 50 -8.71 -8.13 7.22
C SER A 50 -9.47 -8.09 8.56
N GLU A 51 -10.14 -9.19 8.93
CA GLU A 51 -10.91 -9.32 10.17
C GLU A 51 -10.07 -9.77 11.36
N LYS A 52 -8.83 -10.24 11.14
CA LYS A 52 -7.97 -10.69 12.23
C LYS A 52 -7.66 -9.53 13.17
N LYS A 53 -7.84 -9.80 14.46
CA LYS A 53 -7.44 -8.90 15.55
C LYS A 53 -5.99 -9.17 15.91
N VAL A 54 -5.16 -8.15 15.82
CA VAL A 54 -3.75 -8.21 16.20
C VAL A 54 -3.43 -7.19 17.28
N HIS A 55 -2.25 -7.33 17.89
CA HIS A 55 -1.69 -6.26 18.70
C HIS A 55 -1.48 -5.00 17.85
N ILE A 56 -1.73 -3.83 18.46
CA ILE A 56 -1.60 -2.53 17.80
C ILE A 56 -0.22 -2.37 17.15
N LEU A 57 0.83 -2.81 17.83
CA LEU A 57 2.20 -2.79 17.30
C LEU A 57 2.30 -3.44 15.91
N TYR A 58 1.74 -4.64 15.73
CA TYR A 58 1.79 -5.34 14.45
C TYR A 58 0.95 -4.65 13.37
N GLY A 59 -0.23 -4.13 13.74
CA GLY A 59 -1.04 -3.34 12.81
C GLY A 59 -0.32 -2.08 12.33
N VAL A 60 0.37 -1.38 13.24
CA VAL A 60 1.16 -0.19 12.93
C VAL A 60 2.35 -0.55 12.03
N LEU A 61 3.08 -1.63 12.33
CA LEU A 61 4.21 -2.08 11.51
C LEU A 61 3.79 -2.42 10.06
N ILE A 62 2.63 -3.04 9.88
CA ILE A 62 2.09 -3.34 8.54
C ILE A 62 1.69 -2.06 7.80
N GLY A 63 1.09 -1.09 8.49
CA GLY A 63 0.77 0.21 7.88
C GLY A 63 2.02 0.96 7.45
N ILE A 64 3.03 1.02 8.33
CA ILE A 64 4.31 1.69 8.06
C ILE A 64 5.05 1.00 6.91
N SER A 65 5.03 -0.33 6.82
CA SER A 65 5.68 -1.01 5.70
C SER A 65 5.00 -0.69 4.36
N GLY A 66 3.68 -0.55 4.33
CA GLY A 66 2.95 -0.05 3.16
C GLY A 66 3.42 1.33 2.71
N LEU A 67 3.46 2.28 3.65
CA LEU A 67 3.93 3.64 3.40
C LEU A 67 5.40 3.69 2.99
N ALA A 68 6.25 2.86 3.57
CA ALA A 68 7.66 2.78 3.20
C ALA A 68 7.84 2.27 1.76
N ILE A 69 7.03 1.30 1.33
CA ILE A 69 7.04 0.81 -0.06
C ILE A 69 6.57 1.90 -1.03
N GLU A 70 5.56 2.68 -0.63
CA GLU A 70 5.11 3.83 -1.40
C GLU A 70 6.22 4.89 -1.54
N PHE A 71 6.92 5.21 -0.46
CA PHE A 71 8.07 6.12 -0.47
C PHE A 71 9.19 5.66 -1.41
N LEU A 72 9.45 4.34 -1.49
CA LEU A 72 10.43 3.78 -2.45
C LEU A 72 9.99 3.91 -3.91
N SER A 73 8.68 4.02 -4.14
CA SER A 73 8.09 4.09 -5.47
C SER A 73 8.22 5.49 -6.07
N GLU A 74 7.94 6.51 -5.26
CA GLU A 74 7.97 7.92 -5.68
C GLU A 74 8.62 8.80 -4.60
N PRO A 75 9.94 8.66 -4.37
CA PRO A 75 10.64 9.41 -3.32
C PRO A 75 10.63 10.93 -3.56
N GLY A 76 10.48 11.35 -4.82
CA GLY A 76 10.42 12.77 -5.21
C GLY A 76 9.21 13.51 -4.63
N ASP A 77 8.05 12.86 -4.57
CA ASP A 77 6.81 13.47 -4.09
C ASP A 77 6.89 13.80 -2.60
N TYR A 78 7.50 12.91 -1.82
CA TYR A 78 7.72 13.10 -0.39
C TYR A 78 8.80 14.15 -0.10
N LEU A 79 9.89 14.18 -0.88
CA LEU A 79 10.92 15.20 -0.76
C LEU A 79 10.38 16.60 -1.11
N GLN A 80 9.49 16.69 -2.11
CA GLN A 80 8.83 17.94 -2.47
C GLN A 80 7.83 18.39 -1.39
N PHE A 81 7.10 17.46 -0.78
CA PHE A 81 6.22 17.74 0.35
C PHE A 81 6.99 18.30 1.57
N LEU A 82 8.14 17.70 1.91
CA LEU A 82 9.00 18.18 3.00
C LEU A 82 9.66 19.53 2.67
N SER A 83 10.02 19.75 1.39
CA SER A 83 10.61 21.01 0.92
C SER A 83 9.62 22.18 0.91
N ASN A 84 8.32 21.92 0.73
CA ASN A 84 7.29 22.95 0.62
C ASN A 84 6.45 23.11 1.91
N GLY A 85 6.69 22.27 2.93
CA GLY A 85 5.93 22.21 4.18
C GLY A 85 6.70 22.68 5.43
N LEU A 86 7.91 23.21 5.28
CA LEU A 86 8.78 23.84 6.30
C LEU A 86 9.14 25.26 5.85
#